data_AF-A0A661FFR5-F1
#
_entry.id   AF-A0A661FFR5-F1
#
_cell.length_a   1.000
_cell.length_b   1.000
_cell.length_c   1.000
_cell.angle_alpha   90.00
_cell.angle_beta   90.00
_cell.angle_gamma   90.00
#
_symmetry.space_group_name_H-M   'P 1'
#
loop_
_entity.id
_entity.type
_entity.pdbx_description
1 polymer ?
#
loop_
_entity_poly.entity_id
_entity_poly.type
_entity_poly.pdbx_seq_one_letter_code
_entity_poly.pdbx_strand_id
1 'polypeptide(L)'
;MQMNRVILFALLCLTGLSAVFAQTPDIQEGLWEVSSEANIPGMPMQMPAVTMEQCFTKQSMKPENILQQNNCQMDTMDIQNNSARWSMTCQQDGMTMQGSGKIQYQKTSFSGVFDMTMSGAPQGAMSIQTKLTGHYIGKCP
;
A
#
# COMPACT_ATOMS: atom_id res chain seq x y z
N MET A 1 7.31 -12.80 68.00
CA MET A 1 6.71 -11.45 68.10
C MET A 1 5.76 -11.27 66.94
N GLN A 2 4.46 -11.13 67.24
CA GLN A 2 3.42 -10.75 66.30
C GLN A 2 3.37 -9.22 66.18
N MET A 3 3.17 -8.70 64.97
CA MET A 3 2.54 -7.40 64.72
C MET A 3 2.12 -7.35 63.23
N ASN A 4 0.88 -7.69 62.84
CA ASN A 4 -0.41 -6.99 62.94
C ASN A 4 -0.64 -5.91 61.83
N ARG A 5 -1.63 -6.19 60.97
CA ARG A 5 -2.63 -5.30 60.33
C ARG A 5 -2.17 -4.07 59.52
N VAL A 6 -2.42 -4.10 58.20
CA VAL A 6 -3.11 -3.02 57.48
C VAL A 6 -3.97 -3.62 56.35
N ILE A 7 -5.28 -3.40 56.42
CA ILE A 7 -6.25 -3.60 55.32
C ILE A 7 -6.24 -2.33 54.49
N LEU A 8 -6.08 -2.41 53.16
CA LEU A 8 -6.58 -1.37 52.25
C LEU A 8 -6.82 -1.94 50.85
N PHE A 9 -8.09 -1.95 50.48
CA PHE A 9 -8.60 -2.07 49.11
C PHE A 9 -7.96 -0.99 48.22
N ALA A 10 -7.36 -1.39 47.10
CA ALA A 10 -7.06 -0.48 45.99
C ALA A 10 -7.33 -1.21 44.66
N LEU A 11 -8.59 -1.10 44.25
CA LEU A 11 -9.06 -1.29 42.89
C LEU A 11 -8.34 -0.25 42.02
N LEU A 12 -7.42 -0.61 41.10
CA LEU A 12 -6.93 0.35 40.12
C LEU A 12 -6.39 -0.29 38.84
N CYS A 13 -7.16 -0.07 37.77
CA CYS A 13 -6.77 -0.03 36.36
C CYS A 13 -6.19 -1.31 35.74
N LEU A 14 -7.09 -2.23 35.35
CA LEU A 14 -6.91 -2.91 34.06
C LEU A 14 -6.88 -1.83 32.98
N THR A 15 -5.70 -1.35 32.64
CA THR A 15 -5.47 -0.56 31.43
C THR A 15 -5.76 -1.49 30.26
N GLY A 16 -6.94 -1.33 29.66
CA GLY A 16 -7.28 -1.96 28.41
C GLY A 16 -6.22 -1.57 27.38
N LEU A 17 -5.33 -2.51 27.06
CA LEU A 17 -4.55 -2.46 25.83
C LEU A 17 -5.57 -2.36 24.71
N SER A 18 -5.82 -1.13 24.27
CA SER A 18 -6.54 -0.89 23.03
C SER A 18 -5.61 -1.44 21.96
N ALA A 19 -5.85 -2.68 21.54
CA ALA A 19 -5.21 -3.24 20.39
C ALA A 19 -5.49 -2.27 19.24
N VAL A 20 -4.46 -1.53 18.83
CA VAL A 20 -4.49 -0.75 17.59
C VAL A 20 -4.54 -1.78 16.49
N PHE A 21 -5.76 -2.21 16.13
CA PHE A 21 -5.96 -3.00 14.94
C PHE A 21 -5.57 -2.10 13.77
N ALA A 22 -4.48 -2.47 13.09
CA ALA A 22 -4.12 -1.88 11.81
C ALA A 22 -5.38 -1.92 10.92
N GLN A 23 -5.92 -0.74 10.63
CA GLN A 23 -7.20 -0.61 9.94
C GLN A 23 -6.96 -0.97 8.48
N THR A 24 -7.36 -2.19 8.12
CA THR A 24 -7.38 -2.62 6.72
C THR A 24 -8.39 -1.75 5.97
N PRO A 25 -8.06 -1.30 4.74
CA PRO A 25 -9.01 -0.54 3.93
C PRO A 25 -10.37 -1.28 3.84
N ASP A 26 -11.47 -0.57 4.08
CA ASP A 26 -12.81 -1.15 3.99
C ASP A 26 -13.19 -1.37 2.53
N ILE A 27 -12.76 -2.50 1.98
CA ILE A 27 -12.94 -2.91 0.59
C ILE A 27 -13.75 -4.20 0.50
N GLN A 28 -14.46 -4.36 -0.61
CA GLN A 28 -15.23 -5.55 -0.91
C GLN A 28 -14.34 -6.65 -1.50
N GLU A 29 -14.44 -7.85 -0.95
CA GLU A 29 -13.77 -9.03 -1.51
C GLU A 29 -14.53 -9.55 -2.74
N GLY A 30 -13.78 -10.01 -3.73
CA GLY A 30 -14.33 -10.61 -4.95
C GLY A 30 -13.52 -10.25 -6.19
N LEU A 31 -14.17 -10.26 -7.34
CA LEU A 31 -13.61 -9.97 -8.64
C LEU A 31 -13.62 -8.46 -8.90
N TRP A 32 -12.48 -7.94 -9.32
CA TRP A 32 -12.28 -6.54 -9.64
C TRP A 32 -11.69 -6.39 -11.02
N GLU A 33 -12.16 -5.39 -11.76
CA GLU A 33 -11.49 -4.91 -12.96
C GLU A 33 -10.51 -3.81 -12.56
N VAL A 34 -9.25 -3.95 -12.96
CA VAL A 34 -8.15 -3.03 -12.67
C VAL A 34 -7.62 -2.49 -13.98
N SER A 35 -7.56 -1.16 -14.11
CA SER A 35 -6.98 -0.46 -15.25
C SER A 35 -5.72 0.30 -14.83
N SER A 36 -4.67 0.17 -15.63
CA SER A 36 -3.38 0.82 -15.43
C SER A 36 -2.99 1.63 -16.67
N GLU A 37 -2.56 2.86 -16.48
CA GLU A 37 -2.10 3.77 -17.53
C GLU A 37 -0.73 4.32 -17.16
N ALA A 38 0.28 4.05 -17.99
CA ALA A 38 1.64 4.50 -17.76
C ALA A 38 2.01 5.67 -18.69
N ASN A 39 2.59 6.71 -18.12
CA ASN A 39 3.06 7.91 -18.78
C ASN A 39 4.58 8.02 -18.61
N ILE A 40 5.29 8.04 -19.74
CA ILE A 40 6.74 8.16 -19.81
C ILE A 40 7.07 9.51 -20.49
N PRO A 41 7.63 10.49 -19.77
CA PRO A 41 8.00 11.77 -20.35
C PRO A 41 8.96 11.59 -21.54
N GLY A 42 8.72 12.36 -22.62
CA GLY A 42 9.56 12.33 -23.82
C GLY A 42 9.16 11.27 -24.86
N MET A 43 8.19 10.40 -24.57
CA MET A 43 7.56 9.55 -25.59
C MET A 43 6.41 10.30 -26.28
N PRO A 44 6.36 10.32 -27.63
CA PRO A 44 5.39 11.12 -28.37
C PRO A 44 3.96 10.53 -28.35
N MET A 45 3.77 9.30 -27.88
CA MET A 45 2.47 8.64 -27.79
C MET A 45 2.21 8.17 -26.36
N GLN A 46 0.99 8.41 -25.88
CA GLN A 46 0.49 7.80 -24.65
C GLN A 46 0.27 6.31 -24.89
N MET A 47 0.78 5.48 -23.98
CA MET A 47 0.51 4.05 -24.03
C MET A 47 -0.97 3.81 -23.70
N PRO A 48 -1.65 2.88 -24.39
CA PRO A 48 -3.04 2.56 -24.06
C PRO A 48 -3.13 1.99 -22.65
N ALA A 49 -4.23 2.31 -21.96
CA ALA A 49 -4.53 1.70 -20.67
C ALA A 49 -4.69 0.18 -20.83
N VAL A 50 -4.14 -0.57 -19.88
CA VAL A 50 -4.27 -2.02 -19.82
C VAL A 50 -5.24 -2.36 -18.70
N THR A 51 -6.28 -3.11 -19.04
CA THR A 51 -7.31 -3.57 -18.12
C THR A 51 -7.21 -5.06 -17.88
N MET A 52 -7.33 -5.49 -16.62
CA MET A 52 -7.32 -6.89 -16.22
C MET A 52 -8.31 -7.15 -15.09
N GLU A 53 -8.85 -8.37 -15.06
CA GLU A 53 -9.68 -8.81 -13.94
C GLU A 53 -8.84 -9.60 -12.94
N GLN A 54 -8.98 -9.28 -11.66
CA GLN A 54 -8.28 -9.98 -10.59
C GLN A 54 -9.17 -10.18 -9.37
N CYS A 55 -9.04 -11.36 -8.77
CA CYS A 55 -9.64 -11.68 -7.50
C CYS A 55 -8.87 -11.06 -6.35
N PHE A 56 -9.57 -10.28 -5.54
CA PHE A 56 -9.01 -9.63 -4.37
C PHE A 56 -9.73 -10.03 -3.09
N THR A 57 -8.91 -10.28 -2.06
CA THR A 57 -9.30 -10.38 -0.65
C THR A 57 -8.81 -9.14 0.11
N LYS A 58 -9.36 -8.88 1.30
CA LYS A 58 -8.89 -7.82 2.19
C LYS A 58 -7.40 -7.95 2.51
N GLN A 59 -6.90 -9.19 2.60
CA GLN A 59 -5.49 -9.46 2.81
C GLN A 59 -4.67 -9.09 1.58
N SER A 60 -5.07 -9.52 0.37
CA SER A 60 -4.30 -9.27 -0.86
C SER A 60 -4.16 -7.78 -1.20
N MET A 61 -5.14 -6.95 -0.83
CA MET A 61 -5.12 -5.52 -1.10
C MET A 61 -4.46 -4.69 0.00
N LYS A 62 -3.86 -5.33 1.01
CA LYS A 62 -2.98 -4.62 1.92
C LYS A 62 -1.85 -4.00 1.11
N PRO A 63 -1.53 -2.70 1.29
CA PRO A 63 -0.43 -2.04 0.58
C PRO A 63 0.86 -2.84 0.67
N GLU A 64 1.16 -3.41 1.83
CA GLU A 64 2.32 -4.28 2.07
C GLU A 64 2.40 -5.44 1.07
N ASN A 65 1.27 -6.07 0.72
CA ASN A 65 1.20 -7.21 -0.19
C ASN A 65 1.24 -6.80 -1.67
N ILE A 66 0.65 -5.65 -2.01
CA ILE A 66 0.72 -5.08 -3.36
C ILE A 66 2.16 -4.66 -3.69
N LEU A 67 2.89 -4.20 -2.67
CA LEU A 67 4.23 -3.61 -2.80
C LEU A 67 5.37 -4.60 -2.54
N GLN A 68 5.09 -5.88 -2.33
CA GLN A 68 6.15 -6.91 -2.24
C GLN A 68 6.78 -7.10 -3.62
N GLN A 69 7.79 -6.29 -3.90
CA GLN A 69 8.73 -6.51 -4.98
C GLN A 69 10.04 -7.01 -4.36
N ASN A 70 10.55 -8.13 -4.86
CA ASN A 70 11.84 -8.68 -4.41
C ASN A 70 12.93 -7.61 -4.64
N ASN A 71 13.76 -7.36 -3.61
CA ASN A 71 14.93 -6.48 -3.64
C ASN A 71 14.68 -4.94 -3.55
N CYS A 72 13.49 -4.51 -3.12
CA CYS A 72 13.19 -3.12 -2.82
C CYS A 72 13.14 -2.86 -1.30
N GLN A 73 13.85 -1.84 -0.82
CA GLN A 73 13.74 -1.35 0.56
C GLN A 73 12.55 -0.39 0.64
N MET A 74 11.62 -0.64 1.58
CA MET A 74 10.56 0.31 1.90
C MET A 74 11.13 1.42 2.79
N ASP A 75 11.11 2.67 2.32
CA ASP A 75 11.66 3.82 3.04
C ASP A 75 10.60 4.47 3.93
N THR A 76 9.37 4.60 3.42
CA THR A 76 8.23 5.12 4.18
C THR A 76 6.97 4.35 3.85
N MET A 77 6.09 4.19 4.85
CA MET A 77 4.73 3.67 4.68
C MET A 77 3.81 4.36 5.68
N ASP A 78 2.81 5.05 5.16
CA ASP A 78 1.75 5.70 5.94
C ASP A 78 0.40 5.12 5.48
N ILE A 79 -0.27 4.43 6.40
CA ILE A 79 -1.59 3.86 6.18
C ILE A 79 -2.58 4.59 7.07
N GLN A 80 -3.53 5.27 6.43
CA GLN A 80 -4.70 5.86 7.06
C GLN A 80 -5.93 5.11 6.55
N ASN A 81 -7.06 5.17 7.27
CA ASN A 81 -8.22 4.29 7.08
C ASN A 81 -8.54 3.91 5.63
N ASN A 82 -8.55 4.90 4.72
CA ASN A 82 -8.91 4.74 3.32
C ASN A 82 -7.80 5.17 2.35
N SER A 83 -6.55 5.29 2.82
CA SER A 83 -5.44 5.70 1.97
C SER A 83 -4.12 5.12 2.42
N ALA A 84 -3.28 4.73 1.46
CA ALA A 84 -1.90 4.42 1.73
C ALA A 84 -0.97 5.31 0.91
N ARG A 85 0.12 5.74 1.52
CA ARG A 85 1.25 6.40 0.87
C ARG A 85 2.52 5.65 1.21
N TRP A 86 3.42 5.54 0.25
CA TRP A 86 4.69 4.85 0.46
C TRP A 86 5.79 5.45 -0.41
N SER A 87 7.03 5.18 0.00
CA SER A 87 8.21 5.34 -0.84
C SER A 87 9.13 4.15 -0.67
N MET A 88 9.81 3.78 -1.73
CA MET A 88 10.75 2.66 -1.76
C MET A 88 11.98 3.01 -2.60
N THR A 89 13.09 2.38 -2.25
CA THR A 89 14.33 2.44 -3.01
C THR A 89 14.80 1.03 -3.30
N CYS A 90 15.08 0.74 -4.56
CA CYS A 90 15.61 -0.53 -5.01
C CYS A 90 16.97 -0.31 -5.67
N GLN A 91 17.94 -1.17 -5.37
CA GLN A 91 19.25 -1.17 -6.01
C GLN A 91 19.40 -2.49 -6.77
N GLN A 92 19.68 -2.39 -8.07
CA GLN A 92 19.86 -3.56 -8.93
C GLN A 92 20.92 -3.26 -9.99
N ASP A 93 21.97 -4.10 -10.05
CA ASP A 93 23.03 -4.03 -11.07
C ASP A 93 23.66 -2.63 -11.25
N GLY A 94 23.85 -1.89 -10.15
CA GLY A 94 24.40 -0.54 -10.16
C GLY A 94 23.40 0.57 -10.54
N MET A 95 22.16 0.22 -10.85
CA MET A 95 21.05 1.17 -11.04
C MET A 95 20.32 1.40 -9.72
N THR A 96 19.86 2.64 -9.52
CA THR A 96 19.01 3.01 -8.39
C THR A 96 17.62 3.37 -8.90
N MET A 97 16.62 2.68 -8.36
CA MET A 97 15.21 2.90 -8.62
C MET A 97 14.55 3.47 -7.38
N GLN A 98 13.91 4.63 -7.50
CA GLN A 98 13.15 5.27 -6.43
C GLN A 98 11.68 5.27 -6.85
N GLY A 99 10.82 4.72 -6.00
CA GLY A 99 9.38 4.67 -6.22
C GLY A 99 8.65 5.40 -5.11
N SER A 100 7.56 6.08 -5.44
CA SER A 100 6.62 6.62 -4.48
C SER A 100 5.21 6.43 -4.97
N GLY A 101 4.28 6.20 -4.06
CA GLY A 101 2.89 6.02 -4.47
C GLY A 101 1.89 6.48 -3.45
N LYS A 102 0.68 6.69 -3.95
CA LYS A 102 -0.50 6.99 -3.16
C LYS A 102 -1.68 6.25 -3.76
N ILE A 103 -2.45 5.58 -2.91
CA ILE A 103 -3.70 4.93 -3.28
C ILE A 103 -4.80 5.33 -2.31
N GLN A 104 -5.98 5.60 -2.86
CA GLN A 104 -7.20 5.85 -2.12
C GLN A 104 -8.17 4.70 -2.35
N TYR A 105 -8.68 4.15 -1.26
CA TYR A 105 -9.62 3.06 -1.25
C TYR A 105 -11.04 3.56 -0.94
N GLN A 106 -12.00 2.93 -1.58
CA GLN A 106 -13.41 2.96 -1.23
C GLN A 106 -13.91 1.50 -1.25
N LYS A 107 -15.15 1.29 -0.78
CA LYS A 107 -15.72 -0.05 -0.68
C LYS A 107 -15.70 -0.86 -1.98
N THR A 108 -15.99 -0.22 -3.11
CA THR A 108 -16.13 -0.87 -4.42
C THR A 108 -15.30 -0.22 -5.52
N SER A 109 -14.38 0.69 -5.16
CA SER A 109 -13.48 1.34 -6.10
C SER A 109 -12.18 1.76 -5.43
N PHE A 110 -11.08 1.81 -6.18
CA PHE A 110 -9.86 2.49 -5.75
C PHE A 110 -9.24 3.31 -6.88
N SER A 111 -8.40 4.27 -6.51
CA SER A 111 -7.58 5.04 -7.45
C SER A 111 -6.22 5.31 -6.84
N GLY A 112 -5.17 5.26 -7.66
CA GLY A 112 -3.81 5.49 -7.21
C GLY A 112 -2.92 6.07 -8.28
N VAL A 113 -1.84 6.68 -7.82
CA VAL A 113 -0.74 7.17 -8.66
C VAL A 113 0.55 6.63 -8.07
N PHE A 114 1.42 6.14 -8.94
CA PHE A 114 2.73 5.63 -8.59
C PHE A 114 3.76 6.27 -9.52
N ASP A 115 4.71 6.98 -8.92
CA ASP A 115 5.82 7.63 -9.61
C ASP A 115 7.10 6.84 -9.35
N MET A 116 7.80 6.52 -10.42
CA MET A 116 9.05 5.78 -10.39
C MET A 116 10.12 6.57 -11.14
N THR A 117 11.31 6.65 -10.56
CA THR A 117 12.49 7.23 -11.19
C THR A 117 13.63 6.22 -11.15
N MET A 118 14.21 5.94 -12.30
CA MET A 118 15.37 5.08 -12.47
C MET A 118 16.57 5.94 -12.85
N SER A 119 17.71 5.69 -12.19
CA SER A 119 18.97 6.40 -12.41
C SER A 119 20.13 5.40 -12.53
N GLY A 120 21.20 5.80 -13.22
CA GLY A 120 22.37 4.95 -13.48
C GLY A 120 22.30 4.16 -14.79
N ALA A 121 21.21 4.26 -15.55
CA ALA A 121 21.13 3.67 -16.88
C ALA A 121 22.00 4.44 -17.91
N PRO A 122 22.59 3.77 -18.93
CA PRO A 122 23.44 4.41 -19.94
C PRO A 122 22.76 5.54 -20.71
N GLN A 123 21.45 5.43 -20.91
CA GLN A 123 20.59 6.41 -21.58
C GLN A 123 20.14 7.59 -20.68
N GLY A 124 20.60 7.66 -19.43
CA GLY A 124 20.24 8.71 -18.49
C GLY A 124 19.07 8.34 -17.56
N ALA A 125 18.67 9.29 -16.71
CA ALA A 125 17.56 9.08 -15.78
C ALA A 125 16.22 8.99 -16.52
N MET A 126 15.40 8.03 -16.12
CA MET A 126 14.06 7.82 -16.67
C MET A 126 13.04 7.94 -15.55
N SER A 127 11.93 8.63 -15.82
CA SER A 127 10.79 8.69 -14.91
C SER A 127 9.56 8.08 -15.56
N ILE A 128 8.74 7.41 -14.77
CA ILE A 128 7.50 6.77 -15.19
C ILE A 128 6.45 7.12 -14.16
N GLN A 129 5.32 7.66 -14.61
CA GLN A 129 4.14 7.83 -13.77
C GLN A 129 3.07 6.84 -14.20
N THR A 130 2.55 6.06 -13.27
CA THR A 130 1.48 5.09 -13.52
C THR A 130 0.25 5.48 -12.73
N LYS A 131 -0.88 5.61 -13.41
CA LYS A 131 -2.20 5.75 -12.78
C LYS A 131 -2.87 4.39 -12.72
N LEU A 132 -3.41 4.04 -11.57
CA LEU A 132 -4.19 2.83 -11.37
C LEU A 132 -5.61 3.20 -10.96
N THR A 133 -6.57 2.46 -11.49
CA THR A 133 -7.97 2.47 -11.05
C THR A 133 -8.45 1.04 -10.92
N GLY A 134 -9.37 0.80 -10.01
CA GLY A 134 -10.04 -0.48 -9.95
C GLY A 134 -11.46 -0.35 -9.46
N HIS A 135 -12.32 -1.25 -9.92
CA HIS A 135 -13.71 -1.32 -9.52
C HIS A 135 -14.18 -2.76 -9.34
N TYR A 136 -15.05 -2.95 -8.35
CA TYR A 136 -15.64 -4.25 -8.06
C TYR A 136 -16.63 -4.63 -9.16
N ILE A 137 -16.48 -5.84 -9.72
CA ILE A 137 -17.33 -6.35 -10.81
C ILE A 137 -18.11 -7.62 -10.43
N GLY A 138 -17.81 -8.26 -9.29
CA GLY A 138 -18.63 -9.38 -8.82
C GLY A 138 -17.93 -10.33 -7.86
N LYS A 139 -18.51 -11.51 -7.70
CA LYS A 139 -17.85 -12.61 -6.98
C LYS A 139 -16.78 -13.22 -7.88
N CYS A 140 -15.73 -13.73 -7.26
CA CYS A 140 -14.75 -14.56 -7.97
C CYS A 140 -15.42 -15.80 -8.58
N PRO A 141 -15.00 -16.23 -9.78
CA PRO A 141 -15.44 -17.49 -10.38
C PRO A 141 -15.11 -18.72 -9.53
#